data_AF-A0A136LT45-F1
#
_entry.id   AF-A0A136LT45-F1
#
_cell.length_a   1.000
_cell.length_b   1.000
_cell.length_c   1.000
_cell.angle_alpha   90.00
_cell.angle_beta   90.00
_cell.angle_gamma   90.00
#
_symmetry.space_group_name_H-M   'P 1'
#
loop_
_entity.id
_entity.type
_entity.pdbx_description
1 polymer ?
#
loop_
_entity_poly.entity_id
_entity_poly.type
_entity_poly.pdbx_seq_one_letter_code
_entity_poly.pdbx_strand_id
1 'polypeptide(L)'
;MKLLYFLLSIFLCSCATVKHSGFKNQVRTSNCNQGNTYRYSKDEIPVPIYELTIDSILTSKLKISDINIANAIGILDLLPRYIYKLNEVKENNSLQNQIDLITIRQEIYNKIDLASLEISSVSAELDCEEERTSQIASYLKEKEKKTVTRLTVGSIILGSVSAITTGVLLSEKDESEASNIIGVGVGIADAFLGVMMLTHKRKIEFHHTRNVLGEIWRATETSTVYPASIWYYLNYRNPQNKNEKSLREQLIENWKNFEQVSSSNGKSKEESIDIYFGDGGEYTADQLENRANMYDQIESAIKLMKQDLRSVTLSMEYLK
;
A
#
# COMPACT_ATOMS: atom_id res chain seq x y z
N MET A 1 6.92 34.16 -48.79
CA MET A 1 8.16 33.46 -48.33
C MET A 1 8.77 34.03 -47.04
N LYS A 2 8.97 35.34 -46.86
CA LYS A 2 9.63 35.90 -45.66
C LYS A 2 8.88 35.72 -44.33
N LEU A 3 7.54 35.64 -44.35
CA LEU A 3 6.73 35.45 -43.13
C LEU A 3 6.79 34.02 -42.58
N LEU A 4 6.95 33.02 -43.46
CA LEU A 4 7.03 31.59 -43.10
C LEU A 4 8.35 31.26 -42.36
N TYR A 5 9.45 31.92 -42.76
CA TYR A 5 10.75 31.78 -42.10
C TYR A 5 10.80 32.42 -40.71
N PHE A 6 9.98 33.47 -40.47
CA PHE A 6 9.93 34.12 -39.17
C PHE A 6 9.25 33.25 -38.10
N LEU A 7 8.15 32.56 -38.48
CA LEU A 7 7.43 31.61 -37.61
C LEU A 7 8.24 30.35 -37.28
N LEU A 8 9.11 29.88 -38.19
CA LEU A 8 9.96 28.71 -37.96
C LEU A 8 11.08 28.97 -36.92
N SER A 9 11.50 30.24 -36.78
CA SER A 9 12.63 30.62 -35.92
C SER A 9 12.28 30.71 -34.42
N ILE A 10 11.00 30.85 -34.07
CA ILE A 10 10.55 31.04 -32.68
C ILE A 10 10.43 29.70 -31.91
N PHE A 11 10.44 28.55 -32.60
CA PHE A 11 10.28 27.23 -31.97
C PHE A 11 11.57 26.59 -31.41
N LEU A 12 12.75 27.21 -31.56
CA LEU A 12 14.03 26.57 -31.22
C LEU A 12 14.68 26.99 -29.89
N CYS A 13 14.08 27.89 -29.11
CA CYS A 13 14.68 28.38 -27.86
C CYS A 13 13.85 28.07 -26.62
N SER A 14 13.83 26.82 -26.17
CA SER A 14 13.69 26.56 -24.72
C SER A 14 14.10 25.14 -24.33
N CYS A 15 15.33 24.99 -23.85
CA CYS A 15 15.75 23.82 -23.07
C CYS A 15 16.53 24.31 -21.85
N ALA A 16 15.81 24.89 -20.88
CA ALA A 16 16.35 25.08 -19.54
C ALA A 16 16.19 23.77 -18.76
N THR A 17 17.25 22.96 -18.69
CA THR A 17 17.30 21.76 -17.85
C THR A 17 17.59 22.16 -16.41
N VAL A 18 16.54 22.29 -15.59
CA VAL A 18 16.70 22.44 -14.14
C VAL A 18 17.11 21.10 -13.53
N LYS A 19 18.32 21.05 -12.97
CA LYS A 19 18.94 19.84 -12.40
C LYS A 19 18.38 19.59 -10.98
N HIS A 20 17.40 18.69 -10.85
CA HIS A 20 16.80 18.29 -9.57
C HIS A 20 17.60 17.17 -8.88
N SER A 21 18.72 17.50 -8.22
CA SER A 21 19.53 16.52 -7.47
C SER A 21 18.84 16.05 -6.16
N GLY A 22 18.09 16.92 -5.47
CA GLY A 22 17.43 16.59 -4.20
C GLY A 22 16.34 15.52 -4.34
N PHE A 23 15.50 15.61 -5.37
CA PHE A 23 14.43 14.64 -5.63
C PHE A 23 14.98 13.23 -5.93
N LYS A 24 16.10 13.14 -6.66
CA LYS A 24 16.75 11.84 -6.95
C LYS A 24 17.24 11.13 -5.68
N ASN A 25 17.63 11.89 -4.65
CA ASN A 25 18.08 11.28 -3.40
C ASN A 25 16.90 10.77 -2.57
N GLN A 26 15.82 11.56 -2.47
CA GLN A 26 14.58 11.17 -1.77
C GLN A 26 13.91 9.92 -2.36
N VAL A 27 14.02 9.73 -3.67
CA VAL A 27 13.49 8.55 -4.38
C VAL A 27 14.34 7.30 -4.11
N ARG A 28 15.63 7.45 -3.80
CA ARG A 28 16.58 6.34 -3.64
C ARG A 28 16.70 5.83 -2.21
N THR A 29 16.40 6.66 -1.20
CA THR A 29 16.58 6.31 0.21
C THR A 29 15.24 6.20 0.93
N SER A 30 14.92 5.03 1.50
CA SER A 30 13.86 4.91 2.52
C SER A 30 14.42 5.31 3.88
N ASN A 31 13.72 6.21 4.58
CA ASN A 31 13.97 6.50 6.00
C ASN A 31 12.80 6.03 6.89
N CYS A 32 11.83 5.28 6.33
CA CYS A 32 10.62 4.88 7.05
C CYS A 32 10.86 3.75 8.06
N ASN A 33 11.91 2.95 7.84
CA ASN A 33 12.37 1.97 8.82
C ASN A 33 13.70 2.42 9.43
N GLN A 34 13.72 2.54 10.77
CA GLN A 34 14.89 2.94 11.55
C GLN A 34 15.56 1.78 12.31
N GLY A 35 15.28 0.51 11.99
CA GLY A 35 16.05 -0.62 12.52
C GLY A 35 15.28 -1.89 12.90
N ASN A 36 13.97 -2.00 12.63
CA ASN A 36 13.18 -3.16 13.02
C ASN A 36 13.31 -4.28 11.97
N THR A 37 14.32 -5.13 12.12
CA THR A 37 14.33 -6.46 11.47
C THR A 37 13.88 -7.49 12.48
N TYR A 38 12.75 -8.14 12.21
CA TYR A 38 12.25 -9.19 13.08
C TYR A 38 12.99 -10.48 12.78
N ARG A 39 13.50 -11.12 13.83
CA ARG A 39 14.18 -12.41 13.75
C ARG A 39 13.56 -13.30 14.81
N TYR A 40 12.67 -14.17 14.35
CA TYR A 40 12.05 -15.20 15.15
C TYR A 40 11.96 -16.47 14.31
N SER A 41 11.94 -17.58 15.01
CA SER A 41 11.78 -18.92 14.49
C SER A 41 10.30 -19.31 14.42
N LYS A 42 9.99 -20.40 13.72
CA LYS A 42 8.61 -20.87 13.57
C LYS A 42 7.96 -21.19 14.93
N ASP A 43 8.73 -21.73 15.86
CA ASP A 43 8.28 -22.10 17.21
C ASP A 43 7.94 -20.89 18.09
N GLU A 44 8.40 -19.70 17.73
CA GLU A 44 8.02 -18.44 18.38
C GLU A 44 6.70 -17.85 17.84
N ILE A 45 6.16 -18.40 16.74
CA ILE A 45 4.83 -18.05 16.25
C ILE A 45 3.78 -18.79 17.10
N PRO A 46 2.76 -18.09 17.64
CA PRO A 46 1.69 -18.74 18.38
C PRO A 46 1.05 -19.90 17.61
N VAL A 47 0.88 -21.04 18.27
CA VAL A 47 0.17 -22.19 17.69
C VAL A 47 -1.30 -21.82 17.53
N PRO A 48 -1.95 -22.09 16.38
CA PRO A 48 -3.34 -21.73 16.17
C PRO A 48 -4.30 -22.33 17.21
N ILE A 49 -5.25 -21.52 17.70
CA ILE A 49 -6.13 -21.93 18.81
C ILE A 49 -7.00 -23.16 18.54
N TYR A 50 -7.23 -23.52 17.27
CA TYR A 50 -7.97 -24.74 16.90
C TYR A 50 -7.14 -26.02 17.07
N GLU A 51 -5.82 -25.91 17.25
CA GLU A 51 -4.92 -27.02 17.57
C GLU A 51 -4.67 -27.13 19.08
N LEU A 52 -5.10 -26.14 19.86
CA LEU A 52 -4.87 -26.05 21.29
C LEU A 52 -6.07 -26.58 22.09
N THR A 53 -5.78 -27.18 23.25
CA THR A 53 -6.80 -27.45 24.26
C THR A 53 -6.99 -26.20 25.10
N ILE A 54 -8.08 -25.47 24.85
CA ILE A 54 -8.40 -24.23 25.55
C ILE A 54 -9.11 -24.55 26.87
N ASP A 55 -8.71 -23.88 27.95
CA ASP A 55 -9.37 -24.01 29.25
C ASP A 55 -10.86 -23.62 29.14
N SER A 56 -11.73 -24.51 29.62
CA SER A 56 -13.18 -24.32 29.64
C SER A 56 -13.60 -22.99 30.29
N ILE A 57 -12.83 -22.48 31.26
CA ILE A 57 -13.12 -21.21 31.92
C ILE A 57 -13.00 -20.02 30.97
N LEU A 58 -12.13 -20.09 29.96
CA LEU A 58 -12.02 -19.06 28.94
C LEU A 58 -13.20 -19.13 27.99
N THR A 59 -13.51 -20.32 27.48
CA THR A 59 -14.62 -20.49 26.52
C THR A 59 -15.99 -20.12 27.08
N SER A 60 -16.17 -20.18 28.41
CA SER A 60 -17.40 -19.77 29.09
C SER A 60 -17.51 -18.27 29.35
N LYS A 61 -16.39 -17.52 29.32
CA LYS A 61 -16.36 -16.10 29.69
C LYS A 61 -15.90 -15.16 28.59
N LEU A 62 -15.20 -15.67 27.58
CA LEU A 62 -14.58 -14.89 26.49
C LEU A 62 -15.10 -15.34 25.14
N LYS A 63 -15.12 -14.41 24.18
CA LYS A 63 -15.40 -14.71 22.79
C LYS A 63 -14.22 -15.44 22.16
N ILE A 64 -14.47 -16.23 21.11
CA ILE A 64 -13.39 -16.91 20.36
C ILE A 64 -12.40 -15.90 19.78
N SER A 65 -12.85 -14.73 19.33
CA SER A 65 -11.99 -13.64 18.85
C SER A 65 -11.03 -13.13 19.95
N ASP A 66 -11.54 -12.96 21.17
CA ASP A 66 -10.78 -12.52 22.34
C ASP A 66 -9.72 -13.56 22.74
N ILE A 67 -10.08 -14.85 22.66
CA ILE A 67 -9.15 -15.96 22.90
C ILE A 67 -8.05 -15.99 21.82
N ASN A 68 -8.41 -15.77 20.56
CA ASN A 68 -7.46 -15.80 19.46
C ASN A 68 -6.44 -14.65 19.54
N ILE A 69 -6.90 -13.42 19.82
CA ILE A 69 -5.98 -12.30 19.97
C ILE A 69 -5.13 -12.44 21.25
N ALA A 70 -5.69 -12.99 22.34
CA ALA A 70 -4.93 -13.33 23.54
C ALA A 70 -3.81 -14.33 23.26
N ASN A 71 -4.07 -15.31 22.39
CA ASN A 71 -3.04 -16.23 21.90
C ASN A 71 -1.98 -15.51 21.06
N ALA A 72 -2.40 -14.64 20.13
CA ALA A 72 -1.51 -13.87 19.27
C ALA A 72 -0.47 -13.04 20.04
N ILE A 73 -0.86 -12.48 21.19
CA ILE A 73 0.02 -11.62 22.02
C ILE A 73 0.68 -12.36 23.19
N GLY A 74 0.46 -13.68 23.31
CA GLY A 74 1.08 -14.51 24.34
C GLY A 74 0.57 -14.26 25.76
N ILE A 75 -0.74 -14.08 25.93
CA ILE A 75 -1.41 -14.00 27.25
C ILE A 75 -2.44 -15.12 27.48
N LEU A 76 -2.55 -16.08 26.56
CA LEU A 76 -3.58 -17.13 26.61
C LEU A 76 -3.51 -17.96 27.89
N ASP A 77 -2.31 -18.27 28.38
CA ASP A 77 -2.04 -19.02 29.61
C ASP A 77 -2.19 -18.17 30.88
N LEU A 78 -2.04 -16.85 30.77
CA LEU A 78 -2.20 -15.91 31.88
C LEU A 78 -3.68 -15.67 32.21
N LEU A 79 -4.58 -15.73 31.23
CA LEU A 79 -6.00 -15.45 31.43
C LEU A 79 -6.70 -16.44 32.38
N PRO A 80 -6.53 -17.78 32.27
CA PRO A 80 -7.09 -18.71 33.24
C PRO A 80 -6.52 -18.48 34.64
N ARG A 81 -5.20 -18.26 34.75
CA ARG A 81 -4.53 -17.95 36.02
C ARG A 81 -5.14 -16.71 36.68
N TYR A 82 -5.42 -15.67 35.89
CA TYR A 82 -6.10 -14.46 36.35
C TYR A 82 -7.51 -14.77 36.88
N ILE A 83 -8.32 -15.53 36.12
CA ILE A 83 -9.70 -15.86 36.53
C ILE A 83 -9.73 -16.73 37.78
N TYR A 84 -8.85 -17.73 37.89
CA TYR A 84 -8.76 -18.55 39.08
C TYR A 84 -8.33 -17.73 40.30
N LYS A 85 -7.34 -16.84 40.15
CA LYS A 85 -6.90 -15.95 41.24
C LYS A 85 -7.99 -14.96 41.64
N LEU A 86 -8.79 -14.45 40.70
CA LEU A 86 -9.96 -13.63 41.00
C LEU A 86 -10.95 -14.37 41.92
N ASN A 87 -11.24 -15.64 41.62
CA ASN A 87 -12.13 -16.45 42.44
C ASN A 87 -11.52 -16.73 43.83
N GLU A 88 -10.22 -17.02 43.88
CA GLU A 88 -9.51 -17.26 45.16
C GLU A 88 -9.54 -16.01 46.06
N VAL A 89 -9.38 -14.81 45.51
CA VAL A 89 -9.49 -13.55 46.26
C VAL A 89 -10.91 -13.34 46.80
N LYS A 90 -11.95 -13.76 46.08
CA LYS A 90 -13.34 -13.68 46.55
C LYS A 90 -13.59 -14.62 47.73
N GLU A 91 -12.98 -15.79 47.73
CA GLU A 91 -13.11 -16.78 48.81
C GLU A 91 -12.24 -16.45 50.01
N ASN A 92 -10.99 -16.02 49.78
CA ASN A 92 -10.01 -15.68 50.79
C ASN A 92 -9.21 -14.43 50.40
N ASN A 93 -9.67 -13.29 50.91
CA ASN A 93 -9.10 -11.98 50.62
C ASN A 93 -7.83 -11.66 51.43
N SER A 94 -6.82 -12.52 51.33
CA SER A 94 -5.52 -12.31 51.97
C SER A 94 -4.68 -11.28 51.21
N LEU A 95 -3.75 -10.61 51.91
CA LEU A 95 -2.80 -9.68 51.27
C LEU A 95 -2.00 -10.36 50.16
N GLN A 96 -1.54 -11.60 50.38
CA GLN A 96 -0.81 -12.36 49.37
C GLN A 96 -1.66 -12.59 48.12
N ASN A 97 -2.94 -12.96 48.29
CA ASN A 97 -3.84 -13.19 47.16
C ASN A 97 -4.10 -11.92 46.36
N GLN A 98 -4.19 -10.76 47.01
CA GLN A 98 -4.30 -9.47 46.34
C GLN A 98 -3.04 -9.13 45.54
N ILE A 99 -1.85 -9.37 46.12
CA ILE A 99 -0.57 -9.11 45.45
C ILE A 99 -0.41 -10.01 44.21
N ASP A 100 -0.69 -11.30 44.33
CA ASP A 100 -0.61 -12.25 43.21
C ASP A 100 -1.57 -11.85 42.08
N LEU A 101 -2.82 -11.46 42.43
CA LEU A 101 -3.81 -11.00 41.46
C LEU A 101 -3.34 -9.76 40.71
N ILE A 102 -2.79 -8.78 41.44
CA ILE A 102 -2.25 -7.55 40.85
C ILE A 102 -1.06 -7.88 39.94
N THR A 103 -0.21 -8.82 40.33
CA THR A 103 0.98 -9.23 39.57
C THR A 103 0.59 -9.86 38.23
N ILE A 104 -0.32 -10.84 38.24
CA ILE A 104 -0.82 -11.47 37.01
C ILE A 104 -1.50 -10.43 36.11
N ARG A 105 -2.30 -9.54 36.70
CA ARG A 105 -2.95 -8.46 35.96
C ARG A 105 -1.93 -7.53 35.29
N GLN A 106 -0.85 -7.17 35.99
CA GLN A 106 0.21 -6.34 35.44
C GLN A 106 0.96 -7.04 34.31
N GLU A 107 1.25 -8.33 34.44
CA GLU A 107 1.87 -9.12 33.38
C GLU A 107 1.02 -9.13 32.11
N ILE A 108 -0.30 -9.32 32.24
CA ILE A 108 -1.22 -9.27 31.10
C ILE A 108 -1.24 -7.89 30.45
N TYR A 109 -1.38 -6.82 31.25
CA TYR A 109 -1.41 -5.46 30.71
C TYR A 109 -0.09 -5.05 30.04
N ASN A 110 1.06 -5.46 30.58
CA ASN A 110 2.35 -5.23 29.94
C ASN A 110 2.45 -5.88 28.55
N LYS A 111 1.89 -7.09 28.39
CA LYS A 111 1.84 -7.79 27.09
C LYS A 111 0.88 -7.11 26.11
N ILE A 112 -0.27 -6.65 26.57
CA ILE A 112 -1.21 -5.87 25.76
C ILE A 112 -0.58 -4.56 25.29
N ASP A 113 0.10 -3.85 26.19
CA ASP A 113 0.78 -2.59 25.87
C ASP A 113 1.92 -2.79 24.86
N LEU A 114 2.73 -3.85 25.05
CA LEU A 114 3.78 -4.21 24.09
C LEU A 114 3.19 -4.50 22.70
N ALA A 115 2.14 -5.31 22.62
CA ALA A 115 1.46 -5.59 21.36
C ALA A 115 0.88 -4.31 20.72
N SER A 116 0.31 -3.40 21.52
CA SER A 116 -0.19 -2.11 21.04
C SER A 116 0.91 -1.23 20.45
N LEU A 117 2.10 -1.23 21.05
CA LEU A 117 3.29 -0.54 20.53
C LEU A 117 3.81 -1.18 19.24
N GLU A 118 3.86 -2.52 19.17
CA GLU A 118 4.23 -3.25 17.94
C GLU A 118 3.30 -2.90 16.78
N ILE A 119 1.98 -2.96 17.01
CA ILE A 119 0.97 -2.58 16.00
C ILE A 119 1.18 -1.13 15.57
N SER A 120 1.38 -0.22 16.52
CA SER A 120 1.59 1.21 16.21
C SER A 120 2.87 1.45 15.40
N SER A 121 3.95 0.74 15.73
CA SER A 121 5.21 0.83 15.01
C SER A 121 5.08 0.33 13.57
N VAL A 122 4.41 -0.80 13.35
CA VAL A 122 4.22 -1.37 12.01
C VAL A 122 3.26 -0.51 11.18
N SER A 123 2.18 0.01 11.78
CA SER A 123 1.30 0.95 11.09
C SER A 123 2.02 2.23 10.68
N ALA A 124 2.85 2.80 11.56
CA ALA A 124 3.62 4.00 11.23
C ALA A 124 4.66 3.76 10.11
N GLU A 125 5.26 2.58 10.05
CA GLU A 125 6.14 2.19 8.94
C GLU A 125 5.35 2.14 7.61
N LEU A 126 4.16 1.53 7.62
CA LEU A 126 3.28 1.42 6.45
C LEU A 126 2.79 2.79 5.96
N ASP A 127 2.30 3.64 6.86
CA ASP A 127 1.85 5.02 6.57
C ASP A 127 2.99 5.87 5.98
N CYS A 128 4.20 5.77 6.53
CA CYS A 128 5.37 6.45 5.97
C CYS A 128 5.71 5.95 4.54
N GLU A 129 5.67 4.63 4.32
CA GLU A 129 5.94 4.04 3.01
C GLU A 129 4.84 4.37 1.98
N GLU A 130 3.59 4.44 2.41
CA GLU A 130 2.45 4.94 1.64
C GLU A 130 2.69 6.39 1.21
N GLU A 131 2.91 7.29 2.16
CA GLU A 131 3.07 8.72 1.90
C GLU A 131 4.29 8.98 1.00
N ARG A 132 5.42 8.29 1.23
CA ARG A 132 6.58 8.38 0.34
C ARG A 132 6.20 8.00 -1.10
N THR A 133 5.47 6.90 -1.25
CA THR A 133 5.10 6.37 -2.56
C THR A 133 4.10 7.29 -3.26
N SER A 134 3.09 7.78 -2.55
CA SER A 134 2.06 8.72 -3.02
C SER A 134 2.65 10.08 -3.42
N GLN A 135 3.60 10.63 -2.65
CA GLN A 135 4.28 11.87 -3.01
C GLN A 135 5.06 11.76 -4.32
N ILE A 136 5.76 10.63 -4.55
CA ILE A 136 6.49 10.39 -5.79
C ILE A 136 5.52 10.20 -6.96
N ALA A 137 4.41 9.46 -6.75
CA ALA A 137 3.34 9.31 -7.73
C ALA A 137 2.77 10.67 -8.15
N SER A 138 2.39 11.50 -7.17
CA SER A 138 1.87 12.85 -7.36
C SER A 138 2.85 13.75 -8.11
N TYR A 139 4.14 13.68 -7.78
CA TYR A 139 5.18 14.40 -8.51
C TYR A 139 5.26 14.00 -9.98
N LEU A 140 5.27 12.69 -10.27
CA LEU A 140 5.32 12.18 -11.65
C LEU A 140 4.07 12.60 -12.44
N LYS A 141 2.89 12.45 -11.83
CA LYS A 141 1.60 12.81 -12.43
C LYS A 141 1.51 14.30 -12.76
N GLU A 142 2.05 15.16 -11.90
CA GLU A 142 2.14 16.61 -12.18
C GLU A 142 3.07 16.93 -13.36
N LYS A 143 4.17 16.17 -13.52
CA LYS A 143 5.08 16.32 -14.68
C LYS A 143 4.47 15.78 -15.97
N GLU A 144 3.73 14.67 -15.89
CA GLU A 144 2.94 14.13 -17.00
C GLU A 144 1.89 15.14 -17.44
N LYS A 145 1.08 15.64 -16.50
CA LYS A 145 0.05 16.66 -16.74
C LYS A 145 0.61 17.89 -17.44
N LYS A 146 1.74 18.45 -16.98
CA LYS A 146 2.40 19.57 -17.66
C LYS A 146 2.82 19.26 -19.10
N THR A 147 3.26 18.03 -19.36
CA THR A 147 3.63 17.59 -20.71
C THR A 147 2.39 17.50 -21.59
N VAL A 148 1.34 16.84 -21.10
CA VAL A 148 0.05 16.73 -21.79
C VAL A 148 -0.54 18.10 -22.08
N THR A 149 -0.58 19.03 -21.11
CA THR A 149 -1.08 20.40 -21.32
C THR A 149 -0.33 21.13 -22.43
N ARG A 150 1.01 21.00 -22.51
CA ARG A 150 1.78 21.63 -23.58
C ARG A 150 1.46 21.04 -24.95
N LEU A 151 1.31 19.71 -25.03
CA LEU A 151 0.89 19.03 -26.26
C LEU A 151 -0.51 19.47 -26.68
N THR A 152 -1.46 19.54 -25.74
CA THR A 152 -2.83 20.02 -26.01
C THR A 152 -2.84 21.45 -26.54
N VAL A 153 -2.09 22.37 -25.92
CA VAL A 153 -1.96 23.75 -26.43
C VAL A 153 -1.35 23.76 -27.84
N GLY A 154 -0.33 22.92 -28.09
CA GLY A 154 0.26 22.75 -29.42
C GLY A 154 -0.76 22.29 -30.48
N SER A 155 -1.55 21.25 -30.18
CA SER A 155 -2.64 20.77 -31.04
C SER A 155 -3.70 21.84 -31.31
N ILE A 156 -4.10 22.61 -30.29
CA ILE A 156 -5.07 23.70 -30.46
C ILE A 156 -4.53 24.76 -31.44
N ILE A 157 -3.27 25.15 -31.29
CA ILE A 157 -2.64 26.14 -32.18
C ILE A 157 -2.54 25.58 -33.61
N LEU A 158 -2.08 24.33 -33.77
CA LEU A 158 -1.98 23.66 -35.08
C LEU A 158 -3.33 23.56 -35.79
N GLY A 159 -4.37 23.07 -35.09
CA GLY A 159 -5.73 23.00 -35.62
C GLY A 159 -6.31 24.37 -35.99
N SER A 160 -6.04 25.40 -35.18
CA SER A 160 -6.52 26.76 -35.44
C SER A 160 -5.88 27.38 -36.69
N VAL A 161 -4.55 27.24 -36.84
CA VAL A 161 -3.82 27.73 -38.04
C VAL A 161 -4.29 27.01 -39.30
N SER A 162 -4.52 25.69 -39.21
CA SER A 162 -5.04 24.90 -40.32
C SER A 162 -6.44 25.32 -40.76
N ALA A 163 -7.36 25.54 -39.82
CA ALA A 163 -8.72 25.96 -40.12
C ALA A 163 -8.77 27.32 -40.84
N ILE A 164 -7.96 28.28 -40.37
CA ILE A 164 -7.83 29.61 -41.01
C ILE A 164 -7.28 29.47 -42.43
N THR A 165 -6.19 28.73 -42.60
CA THR A 165 -5.51 28.58 -43.90
C THR A 165 -6.42 27.88 -44.92
N THR A 166 -7.12 26.83 -44.50
CA THR A 166 -8.09 26.10 -45.33
C THR A 166 -9.28 26.99 -45.70
N GLY A 167 -9.81 27.77 -44.75
CA GLY A 167 -10.90 28.71 -45.01
C GLY A 167 -10.55 29.81 -46.01
N VAL A 168 -9.32 30.34 -45.95
CA VAL A 168 -8.79 31.33 -46.90
C VAL A 168 -8.61 30.70 -48.29
N LEU A 169 -7.96 29.55 -48.39
CA LEU A 169 -7.71 28.86 -49.67
C LEU A 169 -9.01 28.45 -50.38
N LEU A 170 -10.02 27.99 -49.64
CA LEU A 170 -11.34 27.66 -50.20
C LEU A 170 -12.12 28.90 -50.66
N SER A 171 -11.88 30.06 -50.04
CA SER A 171 -12.52 31.32 -50.42
C SER A 171 -11.93 31.92 -51.70
N GLU A 172 -10.68 31.61 -52.03
CA GLU A 172 -9.97 32.12 -53.22
C GLU A 172 -10.17 31.26 -54.49
N LYS A 173 -10.96 30.17 -54.44
CA LYS A 173 -11.17 29.20 -55.54
C LYS A 173 -9.87 28.67 -56.16
N ASP A 174 -8.80 28.58 -55.38
CA ASP A 174 -7.52 28.07 -55.85
C ASP A 174 -7.42 26.56 -55.54
N GLU A 175 -7.84 25.71 -56.48
CA GLU A 175 -7.73 24.24 -56.42
C GLU A 175 -6.28 23.76 -56.63
N SER A 176 -5.33 24.33 -55.89
CA SER A 176 -3.94 23.89 -55.96
C SER A 176 -3.69 22.66 -55.06
N GLU A 177 -2.72 21.80 -55.44
CA GLU A 177 -2.23 20.67 -54.65
C GLU A 177 -1.88 21.04 -53.19
N ALA A 178 -1.61 22.33 -52.92
CA ALA A 178 -1.32 22.84 -51.59
C ALA A 178 -2.48 22.66 -50.59
N SER A 179 -3.74 22.73 -51.05
CA SER A 179 -4.93 22.54 -50.18
C SER A 179 -5.01 21.09 -49.63
N ASN A 180 -4.78 20.09 -50.50
CA ASN A 180 -4.78 18.68 -50.11
C ASN A 180 -3.58 18.30 -49.23
N ILE A 181 -2.40 18.88 -49.48
CA ILE A 181 -1.19 18.62 -48.68
C ILE A 181 -1.32 19.19 -47.25
N ILE A 182 -1.93 20.38 -47.10
CA ILE A 182 -2.11 21.03 -45.80
C ILE A 182 -3.15 20.28 -44.93
N GLY A 183 -4.29 19.89 -45.51
CA GLY A 183 -5.34 19.17 -44.77
C GLY A 183 -4.90 17.78 -44.27
N VAL A 184 -4.24 17.00 -45.14
CA VAL A 184 -3.75 15.65 -44.78
C VAL A 184 -2.57 15.73 -43.81
N GLY A 185 -1.65 16.68 -44.00
CA GLY A 185 -0.48 16.85 -43.14
C GLY A 185 -0.83 17.26 -41.71
N VAL A 186 -1.79 18.18 -41.53
CA VAL A 186 -2.24 18.61 -40.21
C VAL A 186 -2.99 17.49 -39.49
N GLY A 187 -3.87 16.75 -40.18
CA GLY A 187 -4.58 15.62 -39.59
C GLY A 187 -3.64 14.54 -39.04
N ILE A 188 -2.55 14.24 -39.76
CA ILE A 188 -1.51 13.30 -39.30
C ILE A 188 -0.77 13.86 -38.08
N ALA A 189 -0.42 15.15 -38.07
CA ALA A 189 0.27 15.79 -36.96
C ALA A 189 -0.59 15.81 -35.68
N ASP A 190 -1.88 16.12 -35.80
CA ASP A 190 -2.81 16.10 -34.66
C ASP A 190 -3.05 14.69 -34.14
N ALA A 191 -3.18 13.69 -35.03
CA ALA A 191 -3.26 12.29 -34.62
C ALA A 191 -2.00 11.85 -33.85
N PHE A 192 -0.81 12.24 -34.33
CA PHE A 192 0.45 11.96 -33.65
C PHE A 192 0.54 12.63 -32.27
N LEU A 193 0.15 13.90 -32.15
CA LEU A 193 0.09 14.60 -30.86
C LEU A 193 -0.90 13.94 -29.90
N GLY A 194 -2.07 13.51 -30.40
CA GLY A 194 -3.05 12.75 -29.64
C GLY A 194 -2.47 11.43 -29.11
N VAL A 195 -1.78 10.66 -29.95
CA VAL A 195 -1.09 9.43 -29.54
C VAL A 195 -0.01 9.71 -28.48
N MET A 196 0.78 10.77 -28.66
CA MET A 196 1.77 11.19 -27.67
C MET A 196 1.12 11.56 -26.32
N MET A 197 -0.01 12.28 -26.33
CA MET A 197 -0.74 12.59 -25.10
C MET A 197 -1.23 11.34 -24.37
N LEU A 198 -1.64 10.29 -25.11
CA LEU A 198 -2.15 9.04 -24.53
C LEU A 198 -1.03 8.08 -24.05
N THR A 199 0.13 8.11 -24.71
CA THR A 199 1.21 7.14 -24.46
C THR A 199 2.33 7.68 -23.56
N HIS A 200 2.36 8.99 -23.30
CA HIS A 200 3.40 9.62 -22.50
C HIS A 200 3.24 9.36 -21.00
N LYS A 201 3.71 8.21 -20.54
CA LYS A 201 3.88 7.90 -19.11
C LYS A 201 5.33 8.15 -18.67
N ARG A 202 5.52 8.98 -17.65
CA ARG A 202 6.80 9.18 -17.00
C ARG A 202 7.07 7.99 -16.08
N LYS A 203 8.33 7.56 -16.07
CA LYS A 203 8.80 6.50 -15.19
C LYS A 203 9.88 7.00 -14.25
N ILE A 204 10.02 6.31 -13.12
CA ILE A 204 11.10 6.52 -12.18
C ILE A 204 11.61 5.19 -11.64
N GLU A 205 12.92 5.10 -11.43
CA GLU A 205 13.51 4.00 -10.68
C GLU A 205 13.16 4.15 -9.19
N PHE A 206 12.51 3.15 -8.61
CA PHE A 206 12.06 3.14 -7.22
C PHE A 206 12.38 1.78 -6.58
N HIS A 207 13.05 1.81 -5.42
CA HIS A 207 13.52 0.62 -4.71
C HIS A 207 12.85 0.44 -3.36
N HIS A 208 12.58 -0.81 -3.00
CA HIS A 208 11.91 -1.21 -1.77
C HIS A 208 12.41 -2.58 -1.29
N THR A 209 13.72 -2.72 -1.11
CA THR A 209 14.38 -3.97 -0.66
C THR A 209 13.73 -4.59 0.58
N ARG A 210 13.23 -3.76 1.50
CA ARG A 210 12.30 -4.20 2.54
C ARG A 210 10.87 -4.12 2.02
N ASN A 211 10.39 -5.22 1.46
CA ASN A 211 9.10 -5.26 0.81
C ASN A 211 8.01 -5.92 1.67
N VAL A 212 7.26 -5.10 2.41
CA VAL A 212 6.12 -5.57 3.22
C VAL A 212 4.99 -6.17 2.37
N LEU A 213 4.76 -5.68 1.15
CA LEU A 213 3.79 -6.29 0.23
C LEU A 213 4.26 -7.68 -0.20
N GLY A 214 5.55 -7.83 -0.48
CA GLY A 214 6.15 -9.08 -0.91
C GLY A 214 6.02 -10.18 0.15
N GLU A 215 6.09 -9.83 1.42
CA GLU A 215 5.92 -10.76 2.55
C GLU A 215 4.48 -11.28 2.64
N ILE A 216 3.48 -10.38 2.52
CA ILE A 216 2.06 -10.74 2.42
C ILE A 216 1.81 -11.69 1.25
N TRP A 217 2.39 -11.40 0.08
CA TRP A 217 2.19 -12.17 -1.14
C TRP A 217 2.84 -13.56 -1.08
N ARG A 218 4.10 -13.66 -0.61
CA ARG A 218 4.89 -14.91 -0.62
C ARG A 218 4.46 -15.92 0.44
N ALA A 219 3.85 -15.46 1.54
CA ALA A 219 3.42 -16.33 2.64
C ALA A 219 4.56 -17.20 3.20
N THR A 220 5.69 -16.57 3.51
CA THR A 220 6.84 -17.27 4.13
C THR A 220 6.45 -17.83 5.50
N GLU A 221 7.18 -18.84 5.97
CA GLU A 221 6.90 -19.47 7.27
C GLU A 221 7.04 -18.49 8.44
N THR A 222 8.06 -17.63 8.37
CA THR A 222 8.30 -16.51 9.29
C THR A 222 8.40 -15.21 8.48
N SER A 223 8.09 -14.07 9.11
CA SER A 223 8.27 -12.76 8.48
C SER A 223 9.48 -12.01 9.03
N THR A 224 10.22 -11.37 8.13
CA THR A 224 11.33 -10.47 8.52
C THR A 224 10.87 -9.02 8.75
N VAL A 225 9.62 -8.74 8.37
CA VAL A 225 9.03 -7.39 8.37
C VAL A 225 7.84 -7.23 9.30
N TYR A 226 7.18 -8.33 9.69
CA TYR A 226 6.10 -8.34 10.67
C TYR A 226 6.54 -9.07 11.96
N PRO A 227 6.23 -8.55 13.16
CA PRO A 227 6.36 -9.29 14.42
C PRO A 227 5.55 -10.59 14.39
N ALA A 228 5.95 -11.58 15.19
CA ALA A 228 5.27 -12.88 15.26
C ALA A 228 3.77 -12.77 15.62
N SER A 229 3.42 -11.84 16.51
CA SER A 229 2.04 -11.55 16.92
C SER A 229 1.16 -11.10 15.75
N ILE A 230 1.66 -10.14 14.97
CA ILE A 230 0.99 -9.59 13.78
C ILE A 230 0.98 -10.62 12.64
N TRP A 231 2.10 -11.33 12.44
CA TRP A 231 2.19 -12.35 11.39
C TRP A 231 1.21 -13.51 11.63
N TYR A 232 1.10 -13.97 12.87
CA TYR A 232 0.07 -14.92 13.29
C TYR A 232 -1.33 -14.38 12.98
N TYR A 233 -1.63 -13.15 13.42
CA TYR A 233 -2.95 -12.55 13.24
C TYR A 233 -3.36 -12.43 11.77
N LEU A 234 -2.43 -12.02 10.90
CA LEU A 234 -2.68 -11.90 9.46
C LEU A 234 -2.91 -13.25 8.79
N ASN A 235 -2.24 -14.31 9.26
CA ASN A 235 -2.29 -15.65 8.66
C ASN A 235 -3.33 -16.58 9.30
N TYR A 236 -3.84 -16.24 10.47
CA TYR A 236 -4.79 -17.08 11.18
C TYR A 236 -6.08 -17.27 10.36
N ARG A 237 -6.52 -18.53 10.28
CA ARG A 237 -7.85 -18.92 9.81
C ARG A 237 -8.25 -20.21 10.50
N ASN A 238 -9.54 -20.37 10.80
CA ASN A 238 -10.04 -21.64 11.30
C ASN A 238 -10.34 -22.61 10.13
N PRO A 239 -9.61 -23.74 9.99
CA PRO A 239 -9.83 -24.68 8.88
C PRO A 239 -11.21 -25.37 8.94
N GLN A 240 -11.88 -25.38 10.09
CA GLN A 240 -13.23 -25.92 10.23
C GLN A 240 -14.27 -25.07 9.49
N ASN A 241 -13.99 -23.78 9.28
CA ASN A 241 -14.84 -22.89 8.51
C ASN A 241 -14.30 -22.78 7.07
N LYS A 242 -14.84 -23.62 6.18
CA LYS A 242 -14.37 -23.73 4.78
C LYS A 242 -14.42 -22.43 3.98
N ASN A 243 -15.26 -21.47 4.39
CA ASN A 243 -15.40 -20.17 3.73
C ASN A 243 -14.55 -19.08 4.38
N GLU A 244 -13.86 -19.38 5.49
CA GLU A 244 -13.03 -18.42 6.20
C GLU A 244 -11.68 -18.25 5.52
N LYS A 245 -11.37 -17.01 5.18
CA LYS A 245 -10.08 -16.59 4.66
C LYS A 245 -9.33 -15.85 5.75
N SER A 246 -8.03 -16.07 5.84
CA SER A 246 -7.18 -15.23 6.69
C SER A 246 -7.20 -13.77 6.18
N LEU A 247 -6.84 -12.81 7.03
CA LEU A 247 -6.75 -11.41 6.61
C LEU A 247 -5.77 -11.23 5.46
N ARG A 248 -4.66 -11.98 5.47
CA ARG A 248 -3.68 -12.01 4.38
C ARG A 248 -4.32 -12.50 3.07
N GLU A 249 -5.12 -13.55 3.12
CA GLU A 249 -5.83 -14.07 1.95
C GLU A 249 -6.89 -13.09 1.43
N GLN A 250 -7.60 -12.41 2.32
CA GLN A 250 -8.56 -11.36 1.98
C GLN A 250 -7.87 -10.16 1.30
N LEU A 251 -6.71 -9.72 1.82
CA LEU A 251 -5.91 -8.66 1.21
C LEU A 251 -5.49 -9.03 -0.22
N ILE A 252 -4.94 -10.23 -0.42
CA ILE A 252 -4.53 -10.73 -1.73
C ILE A 252 -5.71 -10.82 -2.69
N GLU A 253 -6.86 -11.30 -2.21
CA GLU A 253 -8.08 -11.36 -3.01
C GLU A 253 -8.57 -9.97 -3.41
N ASN A 254 -8.57 -9.00 -2.48
CA ASN A 254 -8.94 -7.62 -2.77
C ASN A 254 -8.02 -7.03 -3.85
N TRP A 255 -6.70 -7.21 -3.73
CA TRP A 255 -5.77 -6.72 -4.74
C TRP A 255 -6.02 -7.34 -6.13
N LYS A 256 -6.39 -8.63 -6.18
CA LYS A 256 -6.77 -9.29 -7.44
C LYS A 256 -8.10 -8.74 -7.98
N ASN A 257 -9.10 -8.57 -7.14
CA ASN A 257 -10.45 -8.14 -7.52
C ASN A 257 -10.48 -6.68 -7.99
N PHE A 258 -9.66 -5.82 -7.41
CA PHE A 258 -9.48 -4.43 -7.83
C PHE A 258 -8.48 -4.28 -8.98
N GLU A 259 -8.07 -5.39 -9.61
CA GLU A 259 -7.10 -5.39 -10.72
C GLU A 259 -5.75 -4.72 -10.39
N GLN A 260 -5.42 -4.61 -9.10
CA GLN A 260 -4.18 -4.01 -8.62
C GLN A 260 -2.96 -4.89 -8.97
N VAL A 261 -3.19 -6.19 -9.16
CA VAL A 261 -2.15 -7.18 -9.47
C VAL A 261 -2.37 -7.88 -10.82
N SER A 262 -3.28 -7.37 -11.65
CA SER A 262 -3.53 -7.92 -12.99
C SER A 262 -2.53 -7.36 -14.01
N SER A 263 -2.33 -8.08 -15.12
CA SER A 263 -1.45 -7.67 -16.21
C SER A 263 -1.99 -6.40 -16.89
N SER A 264 -1.50 -5.23 -16.50
CA SER A 264 -1.79 -3.99 -17.23
C SER A 264 -0.93 -3.91 -18.50
N ASN A 265 -1.58 -3.70 -19.64
CA ASN A 265 -0.98 -3.26 -20.91
C ASN A 265 0.17 -4.13 -21.47
N GLY A 266 -0.11 -5.39 -21.81
CA GLY A 266 0.74 -6.19 -22.71
C GLY A 266 2.06 -6.71 -22.11
N LYS A 267 2.29 -6.53 -20.80
CA LYS A 267 3.36 -7.21 -20.06
C LYS A 267 2.91 -8.59 -19.61
N SER A 268 3.86 -9.54 -19.51
CA SER A 268 3.56 -10.85 -18.95
C SER A 268 3.12 -10.72 -17.49
N LYS A 269 2.28 -11.65 -17.03
CA LYS A 269 1.77 -11.68 -15.66
C LYS A 269 2.89 -11.71 -14.62
N GLU A 270 4.04 -12.29 -14.96
CA GLU A 270 5.21 -12.33 -14.08
C GLU A 270 5.84 -10.95 -13.86
N GLU A 271 6.01 -10.11 -14.89
CA GLU A 271 6.62 -8.77 -14.74
C GLU A 271 5.77 -7.82 -13.89
N SER A 272 4.44 -7.92 -13.98
CA SER A 272 3.52 -7.08 -13.19
C SER A 272 3.44 -7.49 -11.72
N ILE A 273 3.77 -8.74 -11.40
CA ILE A 273 3.82 -9.25 -10.02
C ILE A 273 5.16 -8.86 -9.40
N ASP A 274 6.26 -8.99 -10.15
CA ASP A 274 7.60 -8.73 -9.63
C ASP A 274 7.83 -7.26 -9.28
N ILE A 275 7.25 -6.32 -10.04
CA ILE A 275 7.39 -4.90 -9.72
C ILE A 275 6.90 -4.58 -8.30
N TYR A 276 5.79 -5.17 -7.85
CA TYR A 276 5.20 -4.92 -6.53
C TYR A 276 5.81 -5.76 -5.42
N PHE A 277 6.19 -7.00 -5.69
CA PHE A 277 6.59 -7.95 -4.65
C PHE A 277 8.10 -8.25 -4.62
N GLY A 278 8.86 -7.85 -5.64
CA GLY A 278 10.33 -7.91 -5.71
C GLY A 278 11.03 -6.76 -4.97
N ASP A 279 12.21 -6.35 -5.44
CA ASP A 279 13.06 -5.34 -4.76
C ASP A 279 12.89 -3.91 -5.28
N GLY A 280 12.15 -3.72 -6.37
CA GLY A 280 12.02 -2.43 -7.04
C GLY A 280 12.08 -2.53 -8.56
N GLY A 281 12.09 -1.37 -9.22
CA GLY A 281 12.20 -1.28 -10.67
C GLY A 281 11.77 0.07 -11.22
N GLU A 282 11.48 0.12 -12.51
CA GLU A 282 10.87 1.31 -13.13
C GLU A 282 9.36 1.35 -12.91
N TYR A 283 8.91 2.39 -12.21
CA TYR A 283 7.51 2.62 -11.87
C TYR A 283 6.93 3.81 -12.64
N THR A 284 5.68 3.69 -13.10
CA THR A 284 4.84 4.84 -13.48
C THR A 284 4.16 5.46 -12.26
N ALA A 285 3.57 6.65 -12.43
CA ALA A 285 2.75 7.28 -11.39
C ALA A 285 1.61 6.37 -10.91
N ASP A 286 0.85 5.77 -11.85
CA ASP A 286 -0.26 4.87 -11.53
C ASP A 286 0.19 3.64 -10.74
N GLN A 287 1.38 3.10 -11.05
CA GLN A 287 1.91 1.93 -10.35
C GLN A 287 2.33 2.28 -8.92
N LEU A 288 2.92 3.45 -8.70
CA LEU A 288 3.24 3.93 -7.34
C LEU A 288 1.97 4.18 -6.54
N GLU A 289 0.97 4.85 -7.12
CA GLU A 289 -0.32 5.06 -6.48
C GLU A 289 -0.96 3.74 -6.05
N ASN A 290 -0.94 2.75 -6.95
CA ASN A 290 -1.45 1.43 -6.63
C ASN A 290 -0.68 0.76 -5.48
N ARG A 291 0.65 0.93 -5.42
CA ARG A 291 1.47 0.45 -4.31
C ARG A 291 1.11 1.14 -2.99
N ALA A 292 0.89 2.46 -3.00
CA ALA A 292 0.43 3.21 -1.83
C ALA A 292 -0.91 2.67 -1.32
N ASN A 293 -1.88 2.47 -2.23
CA ASN A 293 -3.18 1.88 -1.88
C ASN A 293 -3.06 0.46 -1.29
N MET A 294 -2.07 -0.33 -1.71
CA MET A 294 -1.81 -1.65 -1.10
C MET A 294 -1.23 -1.53 0.32
N TYR A 295 -0.41 -0.51 0.59
CA TYR A 295 0.09 -0.24 1.95
C TYR A 295 -1.03 0.17 2.89
N ASP A 296 -1.89 1.11 2.49
CA ASP A 296 -3.06 1.56 3.28
C ASP A 296 -3.99 0.39 3.65
N GLN A 297 -4.23 -0.53 2.71
CA GLN A 297 -5.03 -1.74 2.97
C GLN A 297 -4.43 -2.64 4.06
N ILE A 298 -3.10 -2.87 4.03
CA ILE A 298 -2.42 -3.65 5.08
C ILE A 298 -2.48 -2.89 6.40
N GLU A 299 -2.22 -1.58 6.37
CA GLU A 299 -2.22 -0.75 7.57
C GLU A 299 -3.58 -0.79 8.26
N SER A 300 -4.66 -0.65 7.49
CA SER A 300 -6.04 -0.80 7.93
C SER A 300 -6.30 -2.18 8.54
N ALA A 301 -5.85 -3.27 7.90
CA ALA A 301 -6.01 -4.62 8.43
C ALA A 301 -5.28 -4.83 9.77
N ILE A 302 -4.07 -4.28 9.91
CA ILE A 302 -3.28 -4.36 11.15
C ILE A 302 -3.90 -3.50 12.26
N LYS A 303 -4.42 -2.31 11.93
CA LYS A 303 -5.11 -1.44 12.90
C LYS A 303 -6.33 -2.11 13.53
N LEU A 304 -6.99 -3.06 12.84
CA LEU A 304 -8.10 -3.84 13.41
C LEU A 304 -7.66 -4.65 14.64
N MET A 305 -6.40 -5.09 14.74
CA MET A 305 -5.89 -5.75 15.95
C MET A 305 -6.09 -4.90 17.21
N LYS A 306 -6.01 -3.57 17.12
CA LYS A 306 -6.25 -2.69 18.28
C LYS A 306 -7.69 -2.78 18.77
N GLN A 307 -8.65 -3.02 17.87
CA GLN A 307 -10.04 -3.22 18.26
C GLN A 307 -10.20 -4.54 19.02
N ASP A 308 -9.50 -5.60 18.59
CA ASP A 308 -9.50 -6.89 19.28
C ASP A 308 -8.78 -6.82 20.64
N LEU A 309 -7.66 -6.10 20.74
CA LEU A 309 -7.00 -5.82 22.02
C LEU A 309 -7.93 -5.10 22.99
N ARG A 310 -8.64 -4.08 22.50
CA ARG A 310 -9.66 -3.38 23.30
C ARG A 310 -10.76 -4.33 23.75
N SER A 311 -11.21 -5.25 22.89
CA SER A 311 -12.23 -6.25 23.22
C SER A 311 -11.78 -7.14 24.37
N VAL A 312 -10.56 -7.69 24.32
CA VAL A 312 -9.99 -8.50 25.41
C VAL A 312 -9.91 -7.72 26.71
N THR A 313 -9.37 -6.50 26.67
CA THR A 313 -9.26 -5.65 27.87
C THR A 313 -10.63 -5.40 28.50
N LEU A 314 -11.64 -5.09 27.69
CA LEU A 314 -13.01 -4.91 28.20
C LEU A 314 -13.57 -6.20 28.78
N SER A 315 -13.41 -7.33 28.08
CA SER A 315 -13.84 -8.64 28.58
C SER A 315 -13.20 -8.93 29.94
N MET A 316 -11.92 -8.61 30.14
CA MET A 316 -11.24 -8.75 31.44
C MET A 316 -11.84 -7.87 32.54
N GLU A 317 -12.18 -6.63 32.25
CA GLU A 317 -12.80 -5.71 33.24
C GLU A 317 -14.22 -6.16 33.65
N TYR A 318 -14.90 -6.93 32.82
CA TYR A 318 -16.18 -7.56 33.13
C TYR A 318 -16.06 -8.87 33.93
N LEU A 319 -14.85 -9.42 34.08
CA LEU A 319 -14.57 -10.56 34.96
C LEU A 319 -14.54 -10.06 36.41
N LYS A 320 -15.71 -9.70 36.94
CA LYS A 320 -15.90 -9.34 38.35
C LYS A 320 -16.37 -10.52 39.19
#